data_AF-A0A539D0L1-F1
#
_entry.id   AF-A0A539D0L1-F1
#
_cell.length_a   1.000
_cell.length_b   1.000
_cell.length_c   1.000
_cell.angle_alpha   90.00
_cell.angle_beta   90.00
_cell.angle_gamma   90.00
#
_symmetry.space_group_name_H-M   'P 1'
#
loop_
_entity.id
_entity.type
_entity.pdbx_description
1 polymer ?
#
loop_
_entity_poly.entity_id
_entity_poly.type
_entity_poly.pdbx_seq_one_letter_code
_entity_poly.pdbx_strand_id
1 'polypeptide(L)'
;MVDRDGAYHQGTVWAYLLGAFVTAWIKTHEESPGARKKARDFFEGIERHLGAAGLGQVSEIFDGDPPHRPRGCFAQAWSVAEPLRALLEDVYGVGPEGRPRSGSRGKRPVAL
;
A
#
# COMPACT_ATOMS: atom_id res chain seq x y z
N MET A 1 -2.19 9.81 29.91
CA MET A 1 -3.39 8.97 29.66
C MET A 1 -4.37 9.59 28.64
N VAL A 2 -3.98 10.66 27.94
CA VAL A 2 -4.71 11.20 26.75
C VAL A 2 -3.97 10.85 25.44
N ASP A 3 -2.68 10.50 25.58
CA ASP A 3 -1.73 10.24 24.50
C ASP A 3 -1.99 8.94 23.71
N ARG A 4 -2.59 7.92 24.34
CA ARG A 4 -2.76 6.58 23.74
C ARG A 4 -3.92 6.48 22.74
N ASP A 5 -5.02 7.19 23.00
CA ASP A 5 -6.20 7.20 22.11
C ASP A 5 -6.05 8.24 20.98
N GLY A 6 -5.36 9.36 21.25
CA GLY A 6 -5.07 10.37 20.22
C GLY A 6 -4.13 9.85 19.13
N ALA A 7 -3.11 9.06 19.51
CA ALA A 7 -2.11 8.53 18.58
C ALA A 7 -2.67 7.50 17.58
N TYR A 8 -3.81 6.86 17.88
CA TYR A 8 -4.40 5.79 17.04
C TYR A 8 -4.73 6.24 15.61
N HIS A 9 -4.94 7.56 15.42
CA HIS A 9 -5.16 8.19 14.13
C HIS A 9 -4.24 9.39 13.84
N GLN A 10 -3.34 9.74 14.77
CA GLN A 10 -2.45 10.91 14.68
C GLN A 10 -0.98 10.49 14.86
N GLY A 11 -0.53 9.54 14.03
CA GLY A 11 0.83 9.02 14.09
C GLY A 11 0.92 7.50 13.95
N THR A 12 -0.21 6.78 14.10
CA THR A 12 -0.26 5.34 13.81
C THR A 12 -0.34 5.09 12.31
N VAL A 13 0.56 4.25 11.80
CA VAL A 13 0.57 3.83 10.40
C VAL A 13 -0.20 2.52 10.25
N TRP A 14 -1.25 2.54 9.45
CA TRP A 14 -2.04 1.35 9.13
C TRP A 14 -1.60 0.76 7.80
N ALA A 15 -1.14 -0.50 7.81
CA ALA A 15 -0.55 -1.12 6.62
C ALA A 15 -1.53 -1.22 5.45
N TYR A 16 -2.81 -1.50 5.73
CA TYR A 16 -3.83 -1.66 4.69
C TYR A 16 -4.06 -0.39 3.85
N LEU A 17 -3.81 0.80 4.41
CA LEU A 17 -3.97 2.07 3.69
C LEU A 17 -2.98 2.23 2.53
N LEU A 18 -1.87 1.49 2.55
CA LEU A 18 -0.91 1.47 1.46
C LEU A 18 -1.56 1.06 0.14
N GLY A 19 -2.53 0.14 0.15
CA GLY A 19 -3.22 -0.32 -1.05
C GLY A 19 -3.94 0.82 -1.77
N ALA A 20 -4.85 1.51 -1.06
CA ALA A 20 -5.58 2.65 -1.61
C ALA A 20 -4.66 3.82 -1.99
N PHE A 21 -3.62 4.07 -1.20
CA PHE A 21 -2.62 5.10 -1.49
C PHE A 21 -1.90 4.85 -2.81
N VAL A 22 -1.42 3.61 -3.05
CA VAL A 22 -0.74 3.23 -4.29
C VAL A 22 -1.67 3.35 -5.50
N THR A 23 -2.91 2.88 -5.38
CA THR A 23 -3.92 3.03 -6.45
C THR A 23 -4.15 4.51 -6.78
N ALA A 24 -4.27 5.37 -5.76
CA ALA A 24 -4.46 6.81 -5.96
C ALA A 24 -3.23 7.46 -6.61
N TRP A 25 -2.03 7.14 -6.13
CA TRP A 25 -0.76 7.63 -6.67
C TRP A 25 -0.61 7.35 -8.16
N ILE A 26 -0.86 6.11 -8.58
CA ILE A 26 -0.71 5.72 -9.99
C ILE A 26 -1.76 6.43 -10.86
N LYS A 27 -3.01 6.55 -10.40
CA LYS A 27 -4.07 7.24 -11.13
C LYS A 27 -3.81 8.74 -11.30
N THR A 28 -3.30 9.41 -10.27
CA THR A 28 -3.00 10.86 -10.32
C THR A 28 -1.77 11.17 -11.17
N HIS A 29 -0.87 10.20 -11.34
CA HIS A 29 0.31 10.30 -12.20
C HIS A 29 0.13 9.58 -13.55
N GLU A 30 -1.12 9.53 -14.01
CA GLU A 30 -1.52 9.13 -15.36
C GLU A 30 -1.06 7.72 -15.77
N GLU A 31 -0.97 6.82 -14.80
CA GLU A 31 -0.52 5.45 -15.00
C GLU A 31 0.86 5.38 -15.70
N SER A 32 1.71 6.39 -15.50
CA SER A 32 3.01 6.45 -16.16
C SER A 32 3.96 5.34 -15.65
N PRO A 33 4.90 4.86 -16.48
CA PRO A 33 5.93 3.92 -16.03
C PRO A 33 6.74 4.45 -14.84
N GLY A 34 7.01 5.76 -14.81
CA GLY A 34 7.67 6.43 -13.68
C GLY A 34 6.86 6.36 -12.39
N ALA A 35 5.53 6.55 -12.47
CA ALA A 35 4.63 6.41 -11.32
C ALA A 35 4.63 4.99 -10.76
N ARG A 36 4.59 3.97 -11.62
CA ARG A 36 4.66 2.56 -11.21
C ARG A 36 6.00 2.23 -10.55
N LYS A 37 7.11 2.72 -11.12
CA LYS A 37 8.44 2.56 -10.51
C LYS A 37 8.46 3.17 -9.11
N LYS A 38 7.98 4.41 -8.96
CA LYS A 38 7.94 5.07 -7.66
C LYS A 38 7.01 4.37 -6.66
N ALA A 39 5.87 3.86 -7.14
CA ALA A 39 4.92 3.13 -6.32
C ALA A 39 5.52 1.85 -5.74
N ARG A 40 6.44 1.17 -6.46
CA ARG A 40 7.13 -0.01 -5.93
C ARG A 40 7.98 0.32 -4.71
N ASP A 41 8.64 1.47 -4.68
CA ASP A 41 9.49 1.89 -3.56
C ASP A 41 8.68 1.99 -2.24
N PHE A 42 7.37 2.28 -2.30
CA PHE A 42 6.53 2.36 -1.10
C PHE A 42 6.39 1.03 -0.35
N PHE A 43 6.69 -0.10 -1.00
CA PHE A 43 6.61 -1.44 -0.41
C PHE A 43 7.85 -1.85 0.38
N GLU A 44 8.96 -1.11 0.29
CA GLU A 44 10.22 -1.48 0.96
C GLU A 44 10.05 -1.70 2.48
N GLY A 45 9.20 -0.90 3.14
CA GLY A 45 8.91 -1.07 4.56
C GLY A 45 8.22 -2.39 4.88
N ILE A 46 7.26 -2.79 4.04
CA ILE A 46 6.56 -4.07 4.17
C ILE A 46 7.53 -5.22 3.90
N GLU A 47 8.35 -5.13 2.85
CA GLU A 47 9.32 -6.17 2.49
C GLU A 47 10.31 -6.46 3.62
N ARG A 48 10.82 -5.40 4.28
CA ARG A 48 11.67 -5.55 5.46
C ARG A 48 10.92 -6.20 6.64
N HIS A 49 9.64 -5.89 6.80
CA HIS A 49 8.81 -6.43 7.89
C HIS A 49 8.48 -7.92 7.72
N LEU A 50 8.46 -8.47 6.49
CA LEU A 50 8.11 -9.89 6.25
C LEU A 50 8.99 -10.90 7.00
N GLY A 51 10.21 -10.50 7.40
CA GLY A 51 11.12 -11.31 8.22
C GLY A 51 11.00 -11.08 9.74
N ALA A 52 10.07 -10.24 10.20
CA ALA A 52 9.92 -9.81 11.59
C ALA A 52 8.47 -9.95 12.08
N ALA A 53 8.27 -10.01 13.41
CA ALA A 53 7.00 -10.19 14.12
C ALA A 53 6.19 -11.47 13.82
N GLY A 54 6.09 -11.88 12.55
CA GLY A 54 5.52 -13.14 12.07
C GLY A 54 5.95 -13.38 10.62
N LEU A 55 6.56 -14.53 10.35
CA LEU A 55 7.12 -14.83 9.03
C LEU A 55 6.06 -14.78 7.93
N GLY A 56 6.29 -13.92 6.93
CA GLY A 56 5.38 -13.74 5.81
C GLY A 56 4.05 -13.05 6.16
N GLN A 57 3.93 -12.50 7.37
CA GLN A 57 2.74 -11.80 7.83
C GLN A 57 3.02 -10.30 7.94
N VAL A 58 1.97 -9.49 7.85
CA VAL A 58 2.03 -8.05 8.07
C VAL A 58 1.22 -7.70 9.30
N SER A 59 1.85 -6.96 10.21
CA SER A 59 1.21 -6.49 11.43
C SER A 59 0.18 -5.40 11.14
N GLU A 60 -0.75 -5.24 12.06
CA GLU A 60 -1.90 -4.36 11.88
C GLU A 60 -1.52 -2.90 11.72
N ILE A 61 -0.70 -2.44 12.65
CA ILE A 61 -0.30 -1.05 12.77
C ILE A 61 1.18 -0.93 13.12
N PHE A 62 1.77 0.21 12.80
CA PHE A 62 3.16 0.55 13.05
C PHE A 62 3.27 1.93 13.70
N ASP A 63 4.32 2.11 14.51
CA ASP A 63 4.69 3.45 15.00
C ASP A 63 5.06 4.36 13.80
N GLY A 64 4.54 5.58 13.74
CA GLY A 64 4.81 6.51 12.63
C GLY A 64 6.22 7.07 12.62
N ASP A 65 6.88 7.12 13.78
CA ASP A 65 8.28 7.53 13.90
C ASP A 65 9.22 6.32 13.86
N PRO A 66 10.49 6.52 13.45
CA PRO A 66 11.52 5.49 13.58
C PRO A 66 11.60 4.95 15.02
N PRO A 67 11.76 3.63 15.22
CA PRO A 67 12.12 2.63 14.22
C PRO A 67 10.92 1.91 13.58
N HIS A 68 9.72 2.52 13.56
CA HIS A 68 8.49 1.96 12.98
C HIS A 68 8.13 0.58 13.54
N ARG A 69 8.07 0.46 14.87
CA ARG A 69 7.83 -0.84 15.51
C ARG A 69 6.44 -1.37 15.15
N PRO A 70 6.28 -2.67 14.89
CA PRO A 70 4.98 -3.28 14.69
C PRO A 70 4.19 -3.32 16.01
N ARG A 71 2.89 -3.10 15.91
CA ARG A 71 1.90 -3.06 17.00
C ARG A 71 0.62 -3.80 16.59
N GLY A 72 -0.30 -3.96 17.54
CA GLY A 72 -1.60 -4.57 17.28
C GLY A 72 -1.51 -6.07 16.95
N CYS A 73 -2.44 -6.57 16.14
CA CYS A 73 -2.39 -7.95 15.67
C CYS A 73 -1.14 -8.18 14.80
N PHE A 74 -0.35 -9.21 15.14
CA PHE A 74 0.90 -9.51 14.41
C PHE A 74 0.67 -10.00 12.97
N ALA A 75 -0.49 -10.64 12.72
CA ALA A 75 -0.88 -11.21 11.44
C ALA A 75 -2.31 -10.79 11.09
N GLN A 76 -2.46 -9.74 10.28
CA GLN A 76 -3.76 -9.18 9.96
C GLN A 76 -4.09 -9.30 8.46
N ALA A 77 -5.25 -9.87 8.17
CA ALA A 77 -5.67 -10.22 6.82
C ALA A 77 -5.64 -9.02 5.84
N TRP A 78 -6.22 -7.87 6.21
CA TRP A 78 -6.24 -6.71 5.32
C TRP A 78 -4.86 -6.05 5.15
N SER A 79 -3.95 -6.23 6.10
CA SER A 79 -2.59 -5.68 6.04
C SER A 79 -1.69 -6.48 5.12
N VAL A 80 -2.10 -7.72 4.78
CA VAL A 80 -1.50 -8.51 3.69
C VAL A 80 -2.25 -8.26 2.38
N ALA A 81 -3.57 -8.33 2.40
CA ALA A 81 -4.39 -8.34 1.20
C ALA A 81 -4.32 -7.02 0.40
N GLU A 82 -4.43 -5.85 1.05
CA GLU A 82 -4.45 -4.57 0.33
C GLU A 82 -3.10 -4.21 -0.30
N PRO A 83 -1.96 -4.33 0.41
CA PRO A 83 -0.65 -4.16 -0.22
C PRO A 83 -0.44 -5.14 -1.38
N LEU A 84 -0.79 -6.42 -1.21
CA LEU A 84 -0.61 -7.42 -2.27
C LEU A 84 -1.47 -7.10 -3.50
N ARG A 85 -2.73 -6.71 -3.30
CA ARG A 85 -3.63 -6.28 -4.38
C ARG A 85 -3.02 -5.12 -5.15
N ALA A 86 -2.59 -4.07 -4.48
CA ALA A 86 -2.03 -2.90 -5.15
C ALA A 86 -0.69 -3.20 -5.86
N LEU A 87 0.14 -4.07 -5.27
CA LEU A 87 1.38 -4.51 -5.90
C LEU A 87 1.11 -5.28 -7.21
N LEU A 88 0.13 -6.19 -7.21
CA LEU A 88 -0.21 -6.96 -8.40
C LEU A 88 -0.96 -6.11 -9.43
N GLU A 89 -2.06 -5.48 -9.03
CA GLU A 89 -2.99 -4.82 -9.95
C GLU A 89 -2.50 -3.47 -10.45
N ASP A 90 -1.91 -2.65 -9.58
CA ASP A 90 -1.57 -1.26 -9.90
C ASP A 90 -0.10 -1.16 -10.34
N VAL A 91 0.83 -1.77 -9.58
CA VAL A 91 2.28 -1.71 -9.89
C VAL A 91 2.64 -2.64 -11.04
N TYR A 92 2.24 -3.91 -11.00
CA TYR A 92 2.57 -4.89 -12.04
C TYR A 92 1.51 -5.01 -13.15
N GLY A 93 0.32 -4.41 -12.98
CA GLY A 93 -0.73 -4.45 -14.00
C GLY A 93 -1.35 -5.84 -14.19
N VAL A 94 -1.22 -6.73 -13.20
CA VAL A 94 -1.75 -8.09 -13.18
C VAL A 94 -3.15 -8.06 -12.56
N GLY A 95 -4.16 -8.32 -13.38
CA GLY A 95 -5.53 -8.45 -12.89
C GLY A 95 -5.75 -9.70 -12.02
N PRO A 96 -6.91 -9.82 -11.35
CA PRO A 96 -7.21 -10.89 -10.40
C PRO A 96 -7.13 -12.31 -10.98
N GLU A 97 -7.22 -12.48 -12.30
CA GLU A 97 -7.08 -13.76 -13.01
C GLU A 97 -5.68 -13.96 -13.64
N GLY A 98 -4.69 -13.15 -13.27
CA GLY A 98 -3.37 -13.16 -13.92
C GLY A 98 -3.34 -12.48 -15.29
N ARG A 99 -4.44 -11.83 -15.69
CA ARG A 99 -4.58 -11.18 -16.99
C ARG A 99 -3.96 -9.78 -16.99
N PRO A 100 -3.18 -9.38 -18.01
CA PRO A 100 -2.74 -8.00 -18.15
C PRO A 100 -3.95 -7.05 -18.18
N ARG A 101 -3.91 -5.97 -17.41
CA ARG A 101 -4.94 -4.93 -17.51
C ARG A 101 -4.92 -4.37 -18.93
N SER A 102 -6.07 -4.41 -19.61
CA SER A 102 -6.28 -3.75 -20.90
C SER A 102 -5.81 -2.31 -20.80
N GLY A 103 -4.95 -1.89 -21.73
CA GLY A 103 -4.34 -0.56 -21.76
C GLY A 103 -5.37 0.56 -21.57
N SER A 104 -4.93 1.64 -20.91
CA SER A 104 -5.79 2.74 -20.49
C SER A 104 -6.69 3.21 -21.65
N ARG A 105 -8.00 3.27 -21.38
CA ARG A 105 -8.90 4.06 -22.23
C ARG A 105 -8.32 5.46 -22.24
N GLY A 106 -7.80 5.90 -23.38
CA GLY A 106 -7.37 7.28 -23.57
C GLY A 106 -8.46 8.21 -23.04
N LYS A 107 -8.07 9.13 -22.15
CA LYS A 107 -8.96 10.20 -21.68
C LYS A 107 -9.52 10.88 -22.93
N ARG A 108 -10.85 10.87 -23.11
CA ARG A 108 -11.46 11.69 -24.17
C ARG A 108 -11.10 13.15 -23.85
N PRO A 109 -10.63 13.94 -24.82
CA PRO A 109 -10.37 15.35 -24.56
C PRO A 109 -11.67 15.99 -24.07
N VAL A 110 -11.58 16.70 -22.94
CA VAL A 110 -12.63 17.63 -22.53
C VAL A 110 -12.54 18.78 -23.52
N ALA A 111 -13.51 18.88 -24.42
CA ALA A 111 -13.68 20.06 -25.25
C ALA A 111 -14.01 21.23 -24.32
N LEU A 112 -13.15 22.26 -24.35
CA LEU A 112 -13.45 23.62 -23.89
C LEU A 112 -14.25 24.36 -24.96
#